data_AF-A0AAN4L5D1-F1
#
_entry.id   AF-A0AAN4L5D1-F1
#
_cell.length_a   1.000
_cell.length_b   1.000
_cell.length_c   1.000
_cell.angle_alpha   90.00
_cell.angle_beta   90.00
_cell.angle_gamma   90.00
#
_symmetry.space_group_name_H-M   'P 1'
#
loop_
_entity.id
_entity.type
_entity.pdbx_description
1 polymer ?
#
loop_
_entity_poly.entity_id
_entity_poly.type
_entity_poly.pdbx_seq_one_letter_code
_entity_poly.pdbx_strand_id
1 'polypeptide(L)'
;MIETMYPASVNSRQTELAAAIDDTQTSFAVLDGSILPPAPNLLTLGTDESAETVLYTGISENEVTGVTRGFESAPKSWAAGTKLARYFTAYDHDTFRDNIADLDERLNNIPAPQDASLIDKGIVQLSNAIDGISETLASTEKAVNDARVASVSAASTDATTKANAAQGNAKTYTDGLVGTLANLQTTAKGNAVAAINELFTSVSDGKTRIAAAITGKGVAASGSDTFPQLATKIGQIQTSSYYRQTLNFGINWAPKLGDANLSDFLIANISPGATGIDFYASNYQGSYATKVNSMYKLSFGILDSNGEYLTLFEPSIGYDYYRSWRVDFVNKQIVYHWDTTSTNSQNGPYGFTKNLDTTRRMSFVARGSRSGTTADSAMQIYFRGILTSG
;
A
#
# COMPACT_ATOMS: atom_id res chain seq x y z
N MET A 1 -34.09 68.28 48.78
CA MET A 1 -33.63 69.07 47.62
C MET A 1 -32.65 70.09 48.13
N ILE A 2 -31.68 70.54 47.33
CA ILE A 2 -30.73 71.57 47.78
C ILE A 2 -31.42 72.93 47.76
N GLU A 3 -31.52 73.55 48.93
CA GLU A 3 -32.04 74.89 49.16
C GLU A 3 -31.03 75.98 48.76
N THR A 4 -31.54 77.17 48.39
CA THR A 4 -30.71 78.23 47.79
C THR A 4 -29.86 78.93 48.84
N MET A 5 -28.54 78.74 48.78
CA MET A 5 -27.56 79.49 49.57
C MET A 5 -27.22 80.84 48.92
N TYR A 6 -27.47 81.94 49.63
CA TYR A 6 -27.15 83.28 49.14
C TYR A 6 -25.70 83.67 49.48
N PRO A 7 -24.91 84.26 48.56
CA PRO A 7 -23.52 84.57 48.83
C PRO A 7 -23.39 85.67 49.90
N ALA A 8 -22.47 85.46 50.85
CA ALA A 8 -22.10 86.45 51.84
C ALA A 8 -21.34 87.63 51.20
N SER A 9 -21.38 88.80 51.85
CA SER A 9 -20.62 89.99 51.43
C SER A 9 -19.40 90.19 52.31
N VAL A 10 -18.24 90.49 51.71
CA VAL A 10 -16.98 90.72 52.43
C VAL A 10 -17.14 91.90 53.39
N ASN A 11 -16.77 91.69 54.65
CA ASN A 11 -16.90 92.64 55.76
C ASN A 11 -18.34 93.11 56.07
N SER A 12 -19.37 92.47 55.50
CA SER A 12 -20.80 92.85 55.66
C SER A 12 -21.03 94.37 55.63
N ARG A 13 -20.52 95.04 54.58
CA ARG A 13 -20.64 96.51 54.42
C ARG A 13 -22.10 96.96 54.55
N GLN A 14 -22.30 98.04 55.30
CA GLN A 14 -23.60 98.51 55.77
C GLN A 14 -23.99 99.81 55.07
N THR A 15 -25.23 99.87 54.57
CA THR A 15 -25.88 101.06 54.03
C THR A 15 -27.02 101.48 54.98
N GLU A 16 -27.81 102.48 54.60
CA GLU A 16 -28.98 102.93 55.37
C GLU A 16 -30.17 103.20 54.43
N LEU A 17 -31.40 103.03 54.94
CA LEU A 17 -32.61 103.40 54.21
C LEU A 17 -32.64 104.91 53.93
N ALA A 18 -32.83 105.30 52.67
CA ALA A 18 -32.92 106.71 52.28
C ALA A 18 -34.27 107.37 52.66
N ALA A 19 -35.31 106.55 52.87
CA ALA A 19 -36.65 106.97 53.29
C ALA A 19 -37.24 105.97 54.28
N ALA A 20 -38.31 106.34 54.98
CA ALA A 20 -39.05 105.41 55.82
C ALA A 20 -39.87 104.43 54.97
N ILE A 21 -40.06 103.21 55.48
CA ILE A 21 -40.84 102.13 54.87
C ILE A 21 -41.83 101.56 55.90
N ASP A 22 -42.96 101.02 55.43
CA ASP A 22 -43.92 100.25 56.22
C ASP A 22 -43.64 98.74 56.11
N ASP A 23 -44.66 97.88 56.22
CA ASP A 23 -44.59 96.42 56.16
C ASP A 23 -44.95 95.84 54.77
N THR A 24 -45.34 96.68 53.80
CA THR A 24 -45.84 96.25 52.48
C THR A 24 -44.90 96.51 51.30
N GLN A 25 -43.80 97.24 51.49
CA GLN A 25 -42.88 97.60 50.39
C GLN A 25 -42.30 96.39 49.65
N THR A 26 -42.46 96.39 48.33
CA THR A 26 -41.77 95.50 47.39
C THR A 26 -40.50 96.11 46.78
N SER A 27 -40.17 97.36 47.12
CA SER A 27 -38.91 98.03 46.81
C SER A 27 -38.60 99.13 47.82
N PHE A 28 -37.33 99.51 47.97
CA PHE A 28 -36.92 100.65 48.80
C PHE A 28 -35.59 101.26 48.37
N ALA A 29 -35.44 102.56 48.61
CA ALA A 29 -34.21 103.30 48.34
C ALA A 29 -33.22 103.22 49.53
N VAL A 30 -31.93 103.08 49.21
CA VAL A 30 -30.81 103.11 50.15
C VAL A 30 -29.83 104.25 49.82
N LEU A 31 -29.01 104.68 50.79
CA LEU A 31 -28.04 105.76 50.57
C LEU A 31 -26.90 105.36 49.61
N ASP A 32 -26.46 104.11 49.68
CA ASP A 32 -25.46 103.51 48.80
C ASP A 32 -25.83 102.05 48.51
N GLY A 33 -26.29 101.76 47.30
CA GLY A 33 -26.61 100.41 46.84
C GLY A 33 -25.39 99.65 46.29
N SER A 34 -24.31 100.35 45.95
CA SER A 34 -23.11 99.76 45.31
C SER A 34 -22.34 98.80 46.22
N ILE A 35 -22.65 98.82 47.52
CA ILE A 35 -22.01 98.02 48.57
C ILE A 35 -22.80 96.78 48.96
N LEU A 36 -24.03 96.65 48.44
CA LEU A 36 -24.86 95.47 48.60
C LEU A 36 -24.41 94.39 47.59
N PRO A 37 -24.50 93.10 47.93
CA PRO A 37 -24.09 92.04 47.00
C PRO A 37 -25.03 91.95 45.78
N PRO A 38 -24.63 91.23 44.71
CA PRO A 38 -25.51 90.97 43.58
C PRO A 38 -26.79 90.24 44.01
N ALA A 39 -27.92 90.61 43.41
CA ALA A 39 -29.21 89.97 43.61
C ALA A 39 -29.30 88.63 42.80
N PRO A 40 -30.14 87.67 43.22
CA PRO A 40 -30.93 87.67 44.45
C PRO A 40 -30.07 87.43 45.69
N ASN A 41 -30.40 88.10 46.80
CA ASN A 41 -29.67 87.94 48.06
C ASN A 41 -30.53 88.36 49.27
N LEU A 42 -29.99 88.16 50.48
CA LEU A 42 -30.62 88.59 51.73
C LEU A 42 -30.03 89.91 52.22
N LEU A 43 -30.86 90.73 52.86
CA LEU A 43 -30.44 91.87 53.66
C LEU A 43 -31.09 91.77 55.03
N THR A 44 -30.37 92.18 56.06
CA THR A 44 -30.90 92.31 57.41
C THR A 44 -31.01 93.80 57.72
N LEU A 45 -32.24 94.26 57.97
CA LEU A 45 -32.57 95.62 58.37
C LEU A 45 -32.58 95.70 59.90
N GLY A 46 -31.95 96.75 60.45
CA GLY A 46 -31.69 96.89 61.88
C GLY A 46 -30.40 96.19 62.32
N THR A 47 -29.98 96.52 63.56
CA THR A 47 -28.73 96.02 64.18
C THR A 47 -28.95 95.51 65.61
N ASP A 48 -30.21 95.35 66.02
CA ASP A 48 -30.65 94.89 67.33
C ASP A 48 -31.41 93.56 67.23
N GLU A 49 -31.88 93.04 68.36
CA GLU A 49 -32.66 91.79 68.42
C GLU A 49 -34.00 91.82 67.66
N SER A 50 -34.44 93.00 67.19
CA SER A 50 -35.65 93.14 66.38
C SER A 50 -35.40 93.04 64.87
N ALA A 51 -34.17 92.83 64.43
CA ALA A 51 -33.79 92.90 63.01
C ALA A 51 -34.68 92.06 62.07
N GLU A 52 -34.91 92.56 60.85
CA GLU A 52 -35.74 91.92 59.83
C GLU A 52 -34.86 91.46 58.67
N THR A 53 -34.83 90.16 58.40
CA THR A 53 -34.28 89.65 57.13
C THR A 53 -35.29 89.81 56.01
N VAL A 54 -34.82 90.32 54.87
CA VAL A 54 -35.58 90.45 53.62
C VAL A 54 -34.81 89.81 52.48
N LEU A 55 -35.52 89.20 51.54
CA LEU A 55 -34.98 88.75 50.26
C LEU A 55 -35.22 89.86 49.23
N TYR A 56 -34.24 90.17 48.38
CA TYR A 56 -34.42 91.04 47.20
C TYR A 56 -33.97 90.32 45.94
N THR A 57 -34.62 90.59 44.81
CA THR A 57 -34.31 89.95 43.52
C THR A 57 -33.69 90.88 42.48
N GLY A 58 -33.59 92.19 42.77
CA GLY A 58 -32.91 93.14 41.89
C GLY A 58 -32.38 94.37 42.64
N ILE A 59 -31.41 95.05 42.05
CA ILE A 59 -30.93 96.36 42.51
C ILE A 59 -30.64 97.25 41.30
N SER A 60 -31.08 98.50 41.36
CA SER A 60 -30.89 99.50 40.30
C SER A 60 -30.34 100.78 40.93
N GLU A 61 -29.02 100.99 40.79
CA GLU A 61 -28.27 102.03 41.50
C GLU A 61 -28.48 101.94 43.03
N ASN A 62 -29.36 102.79 43.56
CA ASN A 62 -29.70 102.88 44.98
C ASN A 62 -31.11 102.36 45.32
N GLU A 63 -31.88 101.83 44.35
CA GLU A 63 -33.19 101.22 44.60
C GLU A 63 -33.06 99.69 44.67
N VAL A 64 -33.40 99.11 45.82
CA VAL A 64 -33.51 97.66 46.04
C VAL A 64 -34.92 97.22 45.62
N THR A 65 -35.04 96.20 44.78
CA THR A 65 -36.30 95.83 44.09
C THR A 65 -36.61 94.33 44.19
N GLY A 66 -37.89 93.98 44.02
CA GLY A 66 -38.36 92.60 44.16
C GLY A 66 -38.20 92.10 45.59
N VAL A 67 -38.50 92.97 46.56
CA VAL A 67 -38.31 92.71 47.98
C VAL A 67 -39.44 91.83 48.51
N THR A 68 -39.06 90.70 49.11
CA THR A 68 -39.91 89.91 50.00
C THR A 68 -39.57 90.29 51.43
N ARG A 69 -40.50 91.00 52.08
CA ARG A 69 -40.42 91.45 53.47
C ARG A 69 -40.68 90.30 54.44
N GLY A 70 -40.11 90.37 55.64
CA GLY A 70 -40.29 89.32 56.65
C GLY A 70 -39.89 87.92 56.16
N PHE A 71 -38.68 87.78 55.60
CA PHE A 71 -38.22 86.52 55.02
C PHE A 71 -38.04 85.40 56.07
N GLU A 72 -37.68 85.77 57.31
CA GLU A 72 -37.55 84.87 58.46
C GLU A 72 -38.50 85.24 59.62
N SER A 73 -39.31 86.30 59.49
CA SER A 73 -40.10 86.89 60.57
C SER A 73 -41.30 87.68 60.02
N ALA A 74 -42.07 88.36 60.88
CA ALA A 74 -43.13 89.25 60.37
C ALA A 74 -42.52 90.55 59.80
N PRO A 75 -43.02 91.07 58.67
CA PRO A 75 -42.57 92.36 58.12
C PRO A 75 -42.98 93.52 59.05
N LYS A 76 -42.23 94.63 59.02
CA LYS A 76 -42.50 95.79 59.89
C LYS A 76 -42.01 97.12 59.32
N SER A 77 -42.53 98.23 59.85
CA SER A 77 -42.08 99.57 59.46
C SER A 77 -40.67 99.89 59.98
N TRP A 78 -39.89 100.63 59.18
CA TRP A 78 -38.56 101.11 59.52
C TRP A 78 -38.40 102.59 59.15
N ALA A 79 -37.67 103.35 59.97
CA ALA A 79 -37.41 104.76 59.72
C ALA A 79 -36.29 104.98 58.69
N ALA A 80 -36.25 106.16 58.05
CA ALA A 80 -35.09 106.60 57.29
C ALA A 80 -33.83 106.61 58.20
N GLY A 81 -32.67 106.29 57.65
CA GLY A 81 -31.44 106.07 58.43
C GLY A 81 -31.36 104.68 59.11
N THR A 82 -32.38 103.82 58.96
CA THR A 82 -32.28 102.42 59.42
C THR A 82 -31.14 101.73 58.69
N LYS A 83 -30.21 101.20 59.47
CA LYS A 83 -29.02 100.48 59.01
C LYS A 83 -29.39 99.12 58.43
N LEU A 84 -28.78 98.76 57.31
CA LEU A 84 -28.96 97.43 56.72
C LEU A 84 -27.71 96.93 55.98
N ALA A 85 -27.52 95.61 55.98
CA ALA A 85 -26.39 94.95 55.34
C ALA A 85 -26.72 93.49 55.01
N ARG A 86 -25.81 92.82 54.27
CA ARG A 86 -25.77 91.36 54.22
C ARG A 86 -25.10 90.82 55.49
N TYR A 87 -25.87 90.62 56.56
CA TYR A 87 -25.42 89.86 57.73
C TYR A 87 -25.69 88.36 57.53
N PHE A 88 -25.05 87.52 58.35
CA PHE A 88 -25.30 86.07 58.39
C PHE A 88 -26.58 85.81 59.19
N THR A 89 -27.48 85.00 58.64
CA THR A 89 -28.86 84.79 59.12
C THR A 89 -29.08 83.37 59.64
N ALA A 90 -30.23 83.11 60.28
CA ALA A 90 -30.57 81.73 60.66
C ALA A 90 -30.83 80.88 59.40
N TYR A 91 -31.47 81.46 58.38
CA TYR A 91 -31.64 80.87 57.06
C TYR A 91 -30.31 80.41 56.45
N ASP A 92 -29.23 81.20 56.53
CA ASP A 92 -27.92 80.78 55.99
C ASP A 92 -27.39 79.52 56.68
N HIS A 93 -27.45 79.49 58.01
CA HIS A 93 -27.00 78.36 58.81
C HIS A 93 -27.83 77.10 58.55
N ASP A 94 -29.15 77.27 58.56
CA ASP A 94 -30.09 76.17 58.44
C ASP A 94 -30.11 75.62 57.01
N THR A 95 -30.09 76.48 56.00
CA THR A 95 -29.88 76.08 54.59
C THR A 95 -28.59 75.28 54.42
N PHE A 96 -27.49 75.70 55.03
CA PHE A 96 -26.21 74.98 54.96
C PHE A 96 -26.29 73.60 55.63
N ARG A 97 -26.86 73.53 56.85
CA ARG A 97 -27.08 72.28 57.59
C ARG A 97 -27.98 71.32 56.81
N ASP A 98 -29.11 71.81 56.31
CA ASP A 98 -30.14 71.00 55.68
C ASP A 98 -29.68 70.52 54.29
N ASN A 99 -28.89 71.32 53.57
CA ASN A 99 -28.18 70.89 52.35
C ASN A 99 -27.15 69.79 52.62
N ILE A 100 -26.44 69.85 53.75
CA ILE A 100 -25.51 68.78 54.14
C ILE A 100 -26.26 67.50 54.52
N ALA A 101 -27.39 67.62 55.22
CA ALA A 101 -28.24 66.48 55.56
C ALA A 101 -28.85 65.81 54.31
N ASP A 102 -29.35 66.58 53.34
CA ASP A 102 -29.80 66.08 52.03
C ASP A 102 -28.68 65.33 51.30
N LEU A 103 -27.45 65.87 51.32
CA LEU A 103 -26.28 65.22 50.71
C LEU A 103 -25.88 63.92 51.41
N ASP A 104 -25.92 63.85 52.75
CA ASP A 104 -25.65 62.63 53.51
C ASP A 104 -26.71 61.56 53.25
N GLU A 105 -28.00 61.91 53.29
CA GLU A 105 -29.10 60.99 52.96
C GLU A 105 -28.97 60.47 51.52
N ARG A 106 -28.65 61.35 50.56
CA ARG A 106 -28.45 60.96 49.16
C ARG A 106 -27.24 60.06 48.97
N LEU A 107 -26.15 60.28 49.72
CA LEU A 107 -24.96 59.43 49.68
C LEU A 107 -25.26 58.04 50.26
N ASN A 108 -25.95 57.98 51.39
CA ASN A 108 -26.39 56.73 52.02
C ASN A 108 -27.39 55.95 51.15
N ASN A 109 -28.15 56.63 50.30
CA ASN A 109 -29.08 56.04 49.34
C ASN A 109 -28.45 55.67 47.96
N ILE A 110 -27.13 55.79 47.78
CA ILE A 110 -26.46 55.23 46.58
C ILE A 110 -26.39 53.70 46.74
N PRO A 111 -27.10 52.90 45.93
CA PRO A 111 -27.08 51.46 46.06
C PRO A 111 -25.71 50.91 45.66
N ALA A 112 -25.20 49.93 46.44
CA ALA A 112 -24.03 49.17 46.05
C ALA A 112 -24.27 48.44 44.71
N PRO A 113 -23.29 48.36 43.81
CA PRO A 113 -23.43 47.58 42.58
C PRO A 113 -23.72 46.11 42.94
N GLN A 114 -24.75 45.56 42.32
CA GLN A 114 -25.13 44.14 42.48
C GLN A 114 -24.52 43.32 41.34
N ASP A 115 -24.27 42.04 41.59
CA ASP A 115 -23.91 41.08 40.56
C ASP A 115 -25.09 40.86 39.59
N ALA A 116 -24.81 40.58 38.32
CA ALA A 116 -25.87 40.27 37.36
C ALA A 116 -26.45 38.88 37.58
N SER A 117 -27.72 38.71 37.22
CA SER A 117 -28.42 37.44 37.20
C SER A 117 -29.13 37.23 35.86
N LEU A 118 -29.88 36.13 35.73
CA LEU A 118 -30.71 35.87 34.54
C LEU A 118 -31.95 36.79 34.46
N ILE A 119 -32.28 37.52 35.55
CA ILE A 119 -33.43 38.43 35.64
C ILE A 119 -33.03 39.88 35.88
N ASP A 120 -31.93 40.12 36.60
CA ASP A 120 -31.47 41.45 37.02
C ASP A 120 -30.13 41.82 36.38
N LYS A 121 -29.99 43.09 36.00
CA LYS A 121 -28.74 43.64 35.48
C LYS A 121 -27.80 43.94 36.63
N GLY A 122 -26.51 43.68 36.42
CA GLY A 122 -25.47 43.94 37.41
C GLY A 122 -24.06 43.84 36.80
N ILE A 123 -23.06 43.70 37.66
CA ILE A 123 -21.66 43.44 37.26
C ILE A 123 -21.38 41.95 37.12
N VAL A 124 -20.39 41.58 36.30
CA VAL A 124 -19.99 40.18 36.08
C VAL A 124 -18.47 40.10 35.96
N GLN A 125 -17.86 39.10 36.61
CA GLN A 125 -16.44 38.81 36.45
C GLN A 125 -16.21 37.92 35.20
N LEU A 126 -15.17 38.25 34.42
CA LEU A 126 -14.81 37.52 33.21
C LEU A 126 -13.96 36.27 33.50
N SER A 127 -14.14 35.21 32.72
CA SER A 127 -13.37 33.95 32.81
C SER A 127 -12.73 33.55 31.48
N ASN A 128 -11.51 33.02 31.57
CA ASN A 128 -10.75 32.43 30.46
C ASN A 128 -10.79 30.89 30.44
N ALA A 129 -11.57 30.25 31.32
CA ALA A 129 -11.73 28.79 31.34
C ALA A 129 -12.50 28.30 30.10
N ILE A 130 -12.14 27.13 29.57
CA ILE A 130 -12.73 26.54 28.35
C ILE A 130 -13.61 25.32 28.65
N ASP A 131 -13.65 24.92 29.92
CA ASP A 131 -14.31 23.76 30.52
C ASP A 131 -15.17 24.16 31.73
N GLY A 132 -15.37 25.46 31.94
CA GLY A 132 -16.08 26.02 33.09
C GLY A 132 -17.58 25.73 33.09
N ILE A 133 -18.12 25.49 34.29
CA ILE A 133 -19.55 25.23 34.56
C ILE A 133 -20.22 26.35 35.39
N SER A 134 -19.58 27.51 35.51
CA SER A 134 -20.08 28.63 36.33
C SER A 134 -21.21 29.37 35.62
N GLU A 135 -22.29 29.64 36.36
CA GLU A 135 -23.41 30.50 35.93
C GLU A 135 -23.21 31.98 36.31
N THR A 136 -22.14 32.30 37.06
CA THR A 136 -21.87 33.65 37.61
C THR A 136 -20.71 34.38 36.93
N LEU A 137 -20.02 33.73 35.98
CA LEU A 137 -18.88 34.28 35.25
C LEU A 137 -19.19 34.33 33.75
N ALA A 138 -18.82 35.43 33.08
CA ALA A 138 -18.94 35.54 31.63
C ALA A 138 -17.67 35.05 30.93
N SER A 139 -17.83 34.24 29.87
CA SER A 139 -16.71 33.80 29.03
C SER A 139 -16.12 34.95 28.21
N THR A 140 -14.79 35.06 28.16
CA THR A 140 -14.12 35.97 27.21
C THR A 140 -14.20 35.44 25.76
N GLU A 141 -13.96 36.32 24.78
CA GLU A 141 -13.77 35.92 23.37
C GLU A 141 -12.65 34.86 23.21
N LYS A 142 -11.60 34.94 24.05
CA LYS A 142 -10.50 33.99 24.09
C LYS A 142 -10.97 32.61 24.54
N ALA A 143 -11.75 32.53 25.62
CA ALA A 143 -12.31 31.27 26.10
C ALA A 143 -13.15 30.56 25.02
N VAL A 144 -14.04 31.31 24.36
CA VAL A 144 -14.88 30.79 23.28
C VAL A 144 -14.05 30.30 22.10
N ASN A 145 -13.04 31.07 21.68
CA ASN A 145 -12.15 30.66 20.59
C ASN A 145 -11.33 29.41 20.95
N ASP A 146 -10.77 29.34 22.15
CA ASP A 146 -9.90 28.24 22.58
C ASP A 146 -10.70 26.94 22.74
N ALA A 147 -11.92 26.99 23.28
CA ALA A 147 -12.84 25.85 23.32
C ALA A 147 -13.19 25.34 21.90
N ARG A 148 -13.42 26.25 20.95
CA ARG A 148 -13.63 25.92 19.52
C ARG A 148 -12.39 25.29 18.89
N VAL A 149 -11.19 25.79 19.18
CA VAL A 149 -9.93 25.21 18.66
C VAL A 149 -9.68 23.82 19.26
N ALA A 150 -9.91 23.63 20.56
CA ALA A 150 -9.74 22.35 21.23
C ALA A 150 -10.69 21.27 20.67
N SER A 151 -11.97 21.60 20.49
CA SER A 151 -12.97 20.67 19.93
C SER A 151 -12.68 20.29 18.46
N VAL A 152 -12.30 21.25 17.61
CA VAL A 152 -11.87 20.97 16.23
C VAL A 152 -10.62 20.09 16.19
N SER A 153 -9.65 20.36 17.07
CA SER A 153 -8.42 19.56 17.16
C SER A 153 -8.72 18.12 17.57
N ALA A 154 -9.54 17.91 18.61
CA ALA A 154 -9.95 16.59 19.07
C ALA A 154 -10.68 15.80 17.97
N ALA A 155 -11.61 16.43 17.24
CA ALA A 155 -12.32 15.81 16.12
C ALA A 155 -11.35 15.43 14.98
N SER A 156 -10.37 16.28 14.66
CA SER A 156 -9.34 15.99 13.65
C SER A 156 -8.46 14.80 14.05
N THR A 157 -8.09 14.69 15.32
CA THR A 157 -7.31 13.57 15.86
C THR A 157 -8.10 12.25 15.84
N ASP A 158 -9.37 12.27 16.23
CA ASP A 158 -10.26 11.10 16.15
C ASP A 158 -10.45 10.62 14.69
N ALA A 159 -10.73 11.55 13.78
CA ALA A 159 -10.86 11.23 12.34
C ALA A 159 -9.57 10.62 11.76
N THR A 160 -8.40 11.17 12.12
CA THR A 160 -7.09 10.65 11.68
C THR A 160 -6.83 9.25 12.24
N THR A 161 -7.14 9.02 13.53
CA THR A 161 -7.03 7.70 14.17
C THR A 161 -7.90 6.66 13.46
N LYS A 162 -9.17 7.01 13.17
CA LYS A 162 -10.12 6.14 12.47
C LYS A 162 -9.70 5.87 11.02
N ALA A 163 -9.17 6.86 10.31
CA ALA A 163 -8.65 6.69 8.95
C ALA A 163 -7.44 5.75 8.90
N ASN A 164 -6.47 5.91 9.81
CA ASN A 164 -5.31 5.04 9.92
C ASN A 164 -5.70 3.59 10.28
N ALA A 165 -6.64 3.43 11.22
CA ALA A 165 -7.20 2.12 11.57
C ALA A 165 -7.92 1.47 10.39
N ALA A 166 -8.72 2.22 9.63
CA ALA A 166 -9.39 1.72 8.42
C ALA A 166 -8.38 1.32 7.33
N GLN A 167 -7.31 2.09 7.12
CA GLN A 167 -6.22 1.74 6.20
C GLN A 167 -5.52 0.44 6.61
N GLY A 168 -5.18 0.31 7.91
CA GLY A 168 -4.59 -0.91 8.47
C GLY A 168 -5.49 -2.13 8.27
N ASN A 169 -6.76 -2.02 8.66
CA ASN A 169 -7.76 -3.09 8.52
C ASN A 169 -7.96 -3.51 7.06
N ALA A 170 -8.06 -2.54 6.13
CA ALA A 170 -8.18 -2.82 4.70
C ALA A 170 -6.93 -3.54 4.15
N LYS A 171 -5.74 -3.15 4.60
CA LYS A 171 -4.48 -3.84 4.25
C LYS A 171 -4.46 -5.27 4.80
N THR A 172 -4.74 -5.47 6.08
CA THR A 172 -4.77 -6.80 6.71
C THR A 172 -5.80 -7.72 6.09
N TYR A 173 -6.99 -7.23 5.78
CA TYR A 173 -8.02 -7.99 5.07
C TYR A 173 -7.55 -8.41 3.67
N THR A 174 -6.94 -7.48 2.91
CA THR A 174 -6.40 -7.77 1.58
C THR A 174 -5.26 -8.78 1.64
N ASP A 175 -4.26 -8.56 2.50
CA ASP A 175 -3.13 -9.48 2.75
C ASP A 175 -3.63 -10.89 3.16
N GLY A 176 -4.73 -10.97 3.91
CA GLY A 176 -5.35 -12.24 4.32
C GLY A 176 -6.06 -13.00 3.20
N LEU A 177 -6.57 -12.29 2.17
CA LEU A 177 -7.23 -12.91 1.01
C LEU A 177 -6.24 -13.32 -0.09
N VAL A 178 -5.24 -12.48 -0.39
CA VAL A 178 -4.33 -12.70 -1.55
C VAL A 178 -2.90 -13.05 -1.16
N GLY A 179 -2.58 -13.06 0.14
CA GLY A 179 -1.23 -13.22 0.66
C GLY A 179 -0.44 -11.90 0.64
N THR A 180 0.74 -11.92 1.26
CA THR A 180 1.64 -10.75 1.30
C THR A 180 2.56 -10.70 0.08
N LEU A 181 3.00 -9.50 -0.30
CA LEU A 181 3.93 -9.31 -1.43
C LEU A 181 5.28 -10.03 -1.24
N ALA A 182 5.68 -10.29 0.00
CA ALA A 182 6.85 -11.10 0.33
C ALA A 182 6.73 -12.53 -0.25
N ASN A 183 5.54 -13.13 -0.12
CA ASN A 183 5.27 -14.51 -0.52
C ASN A 183 5.11 -14.70 -2.05
N LEU A 184 4.93 -13.61 -2.81
CA LEU A 184 4.80 -13.69 -4.28
C LEU A 184 6.11 -14.22 -4.91
N GLN A 185 6.04 -15.36 -5.60
CA GLN A 185 7.20 -16.05 -6.17
C GLN A 185 7.55 -15.60 -7.60
N THR A 186 7.50 -14.29 -7.85
CA THR A 186 7.84 -13.66 -9.14
C THR A 186 8.86 -12.55 -8.92
N THR A 187 9.61 -12.18 -9.96
CA THR A 187 10.52 -11.02 -9.90
C THR A 187 9.76 -9.70 -10.09
N ALA A 188 8.68 -9.70 -10.87
CA ALA A 188 7.83 -8.55 -11.16
C ALA A 188 6.82 -8.24 -10.03
N LYS A 189 7.32 -7.83 -8.86
CA LYS A 189 6.52 -7.52 -7.67
C LYS A 189 5.77 -6.17 -7.68
N GLY A 190 5.97 -5.33 -8.70
CA GLY A 190 5.34 -4.00 -8.77
C GLY A 190 3.86 -3.99 -9.18
N ASN A 191 3.38 -5.04 -9.85
CA ASN A 191 2.01 -5.11 -10.39
C ASN A 191 1.60 -6.58 -10.60
N ALA A 192 0.39 -6.96 -10.20
CA ALA A 192 -0.17 -8.29 -10.42
C ALA A 192 -0.18 -8.71 -11.91
N VAL A 193 -0.47 -7.78 -12.82
CA VAL A 193 -0.43 -8.02 -14.27
C VAL A 193 0.98 -8.37 -14.74
N ALA A 194 2.00 -7.71 -14.19
CA ALA A 194 3.40 -8.00 -14.54
C ALA A 194 3.84 -9.38 -14.01
N ALA A 195 3.48 -9.72 -12.77
CA ALA A 195 3.72 -11.04 -12.19
C ALA A 195 3.04 -12.18 -12.98
N ILE A 196 1.81 -11.96 -13.45
CA ILE A 196 1.08 -12.92 -14.29
C ILE A 196 1.73 -13.06 -15.68
N ASN A 197 2.16 -11.96 -16.29
CA ASN A 197 2.84 -12.00 -17.60
C ASN A 197 4.21 -12.69 -17.51
N GLU A 198 4.93 -12.54 -16.40
CA GLU A 198 6.18 -13.28 -16.12
C GLU A 198 5.92 -14.80 -16.07
N LEU A 199 4.87 -15.23 -15.38
CA LEU A 199 4.46 -16.64 -15.33
C LEU A 199 4.11 -17.19 -16.72
N PHE A 200 3.31 -16.46 -17.52
CA PHE A 200 2.98 -16.87 -18.89
C PHE A 200 4.23 -16.99 -19.78
N THR A 201 5.17 -16.06 -19.65
CA THR A 201 6.45 -16.09 -20.38
C THR A 201 7.27 -17.33 -19.98
N SER A 202 7.44 -17.57 -18.67
CA SER A 202 8.16 -18.73 -18.15
C SER A 202 7.59 -20.07 -18.62
N VAL A 203 6.25 -20.19 -18.64
CA VAL A 203 5.56 -21.38 -19.19
C VAL A 203 5.78 -21.52 -20.69
N SER A 204 5.75 -20.43 -21.46
CA SER A 204 6.01 -20.44 -22.90
C SER A 204 7.43 -20.88 -23.23
N ASP A 205 8.42 -20.36 -22.50
CA ASP A 205 9.84 -20.73 -22.65
C ASP A 205 10.06 -22.20 -22.29
N GLY A 206 9.45 -22.67 -21.20
CA GLY A 206 9.48 -24.08 -20.78
C GLY A 206 8.94 -25.02 -21.86
N LYS A 207 7.75 -24.72 -22.41
CA LYS A 207 7.18 -25.50 -23.53
C LYS A 207 8.05 -25.49 -24.77
N THR A 208 8.63 -24.34 -25.11
CA THR A 208 9.53 -24.19 -26.27
C THR A 208 10.80 -25.05 -26.12
N ARG A 209 11.40 -25.08 -24.92
CA ARG A 209 12.55 -25.94 -24.62
C ARG A 209 12.22 -27.43 -24.69
N ILE A 210 11.06 -27.84 -24.16
CA ILE A 210 10.58 -29.23 -24.23
C ILE A 210 10.30 -29.64 -25.68
N ALA A 211 9.60 -28.80 -26.45
CA ALA A 211 9.32 -29.03 -27.86
C ALA A 211 10.59 -29.18 -28.70
N ALA A 212 11.60 -28.32 -28.48
CA ALA A 212 12.89 -28.43 -29.15
C ALA A 212 13.59 -29.77 -28.84
N ALA A 213 13.52 -30.26 -27.60
CA ALA A 213 14.07 -31.55 -27.22
C ALA A 213 13.35 -32.74 -27.88
N ILE A 214 12.01 -32.70 -27.99
CA ILE A 214 11.20 -33.73 -28.67
C ILE A 214 11.50 -33.75 -30.18
N THR A 215 11.57 -32.58 -30.81
CA THR A 215 11.98 -32.43 -32.22
C THR A 215 13.40 -32.93 -32.46
N GLY A 216 14.33 -32.67 -31.53
CA GLY A 216 15.69 -33.23 -31.52
C GLY A 216 15.75 -34.75 -31.34
N LYS A 217 14.64 -35.42 -30.99
CA LYS A 217 14.47 -36.88 -30.96
C LYS A 217 13.65 -37.43 -32.14
N GLY A 218 13.38 -36.60 -33.16
CA GLY A 218 12.74 -37.02 -34.40
C GLY A 218 11.21 -36.93 -34.44
N VAL A 219 10.57 -36.36 -33.40
CA VAL A 219 9.11 -36.16 -33.37
C VAL A 219 8.78 -34.67 -33.45
N ALA A 220 8.04 -34.24 -34.46
CA ALA A 220 7.78 -32.81 -34.69
C ALA A 220 6.91 -32.14 -33.59
N ALA A 221 7.53 -31.32 -32.75
CA ALA A 221 6.90 -30.55 -31.67
C ALA A 221 7.16 -29.03 -31.78
N SER A 222 6.26 -28.23 -31.23
CA SER A 222 6.27 -26.77 -31.23
C SER A 222 6.02 -26.21 -29.82
N GLY A 223 6.58 -25.04 -29.49
CA GLY A 223 6.25 -24.33 -28.25
C GLY A 223 4.76 -23.93 -28.13
N SER A 224 4.03 -23.91 -29.26
CA SER A 224 2.58 -23.72 -29.30
C SER A 224 1.76 -24.95 -28.89
N ASP A 225 2.36 -26.15 -28.85
CA ASP A 225 1.67 -27.35 -28.38
C ASP A 225 1.21 -27.18 -26.91
N THR A 226 0.08 -27.80 -26.57
CA THR A 226 -0.37 -27.94 -25.17
C THR A 226 0.43 -29.03 -24.44
N PHE A 227 0.46 -29.02 -23.11
CA PHE A 227 1.16 -30.07 -22.35
C PHE A 227 0.69 -31.50 -22.68
N PRO A 228 -0.61 -31.80 -22.88
CA PRO A 228 -1.06 -33.13 -23.36
C PRO A 228 -0.54 -33.49 -24.76
N GLN A 229 -0.45 -32.52 -25.68
CA GLN A 229 0.13 -32.75 -27.01
C GLN A 229 1.63 -33.04 -26.93
N LEU A 230 2.38 -32.28 -26.12
CA LEU A 230 3.80 -32.55 -25.86
C LEU A 230 4.00 -33.94 -25.23
N ALA A 231 3.17 -34.33 -24.25
CA ALA A 231 3.22 -35.66 -23.64
C ALA A 231 2.93 -36.78 -24.65
N THR A 232 1.95 -36.59 -25.53
CA THR A 232 1.65 -37.53 -26.62
C THR A 232 2.85 -37.68 -27.57
N LYS A 233 3.49 -36.56 -27.94
CA LYS A 233 4.68 -36.55 -28.79
C LYS A 233 5.91 -37.16 -28.11
N ILE A 234 6.04 -37.05 -26.79
CA ILE A 234 7.06 -37.79 -26.01
C ILE A 234 6.83 -39.30 -26.14
N GLY A 235 5.57 -39.77 -26.06
CA GLY A 235 5.23 -41.18 -26.28
C GLY A 235 5.49 -41.70 -27.70
N GLN A 236 5.65 -40.80 -28.68
CA GLN A 236 6.01 -41.15 -30.07
C GLN A 236 7.54 -41.21 -30.28
N ILE A 237 8.35 -40.80 -29.31
CA ILE A 237 9.81 -40.88 -29.42
C ILE A 237 10.22 -42.35 -29.49
N GLN A 238 10.90 -42.73 -30.57
CA GLN A 238 11.34 -44.10 -30.78
C GLN A 238 12.40 -44.50 -29.73
N THR A 239 11.97 -45.21 -28.69
CA THR A 239 12.87 -45.97 -27.82
C THR A 239 13.28 -47.26 -28.54
N SER A 240 14.57 -47.58 -28.55
CA SER A 240 15.13 -48.73 -29.27
C SER A 240 14.43 -50.03 -28.87
N SER A 241 13.63 -50.57 -29.79
CA SER A 241 12.87 -51.80 -29.58
C SER A 241 13.72 -53.02 -29.97
N TYR A 242 14.05 -53.86 -28.99
CA TYR A 242 14.76 -55.12 -29.22
C TYR A 242 13.84 -56.13 -29.91
N TYR A 243 13.96 -56.26 -31.24
CA TYR A 243 13.29 -57.32 -32.00
C TYR A 243 14.01 -58.66 -31.77
N ARG A 244 13.63 -59.38 -30.71
CA ARG A 244 14.13 -60.74 -30.43
C ARG A 244 13.26 -61.77 -31.17
N GLN A 245 13.76 -62.27 -32.30
CA GLN A 245 13.20 -63.43 -32.99
C GLN A 245 14.10 -64.65 -32.75
N THR A 246 13.56 -65.69 -32.09
CA THR A 246 14.29 -66.94 -31.86
C THR A 246 14.17 -67.85 -33.08
N LEU A 247 15.24 -67.97 -33.85
CA LEU A 247 15.36 -68.91 -34.95
C LEU A 247 15.96 -70.24 -34.45
N ASN A 248 15.12 -71.21 -34.15
CA ASN A 248 15.58 -72.56 -33.84
C ASN A 248 15.96 -73.29 -35.14
N PHE A 249 17.23 -73.26 -35.49
CA PHE A 249 17.81 -74.20 -36.45
C PHE A 249 17.83 -75.58 -35.82
N GLY A 250 16.79 -76.38 -36.06
CA GLY A 250 16.78 -77.79 -35.72
C GLY A 250 17.78 -78.55 -36.58
N ILE A 251 19.06 -78.58 -36.17
CA ILE A 251 20.11 -79.37 -36.84
C ILE A 251 19.94 -80.86 -36.49
N ASN A 252 18.82 -81.43 -36.92
CA ASN A 252 18.67 -82.85 -37.12
C ASN A 252 18.59 -83.05 -38.64
N TRP A 253 19.72 -83.49 -39.21
CA TRP A 253 19.98 -83.62 -40.65
C TRP A 253 20.11 -82.28 -41.38
N ALA A 254 21.32 -81.72 -41.37
CA ALA A 254 21.70 -80.75 -42.39
C ALA A 254 21.59 -81.41 -43.78
N PRO A 255 20.99 -80.75 -44.80
CA PRO A 255 21.02 -81.26 -46.16
C PRO A 255 22.47 -81.38 -46.61
N LYS A 256 22.84 -82.54 -47.17
CA LYS A 256 24.18 -82.73 -47.70
C LYS A 256 24.35 -81.83 -48.93
N LEU A 257 25.44 -81.06 -48.98
CA LEU A 257 25.80 -80.31 -50.19
C LEU A 257 25.98 -81.30 -51.36
N GLY A 258 24.98 -81.33 -52.24
CA GLY A 258 24.80 -82.32 -53.30
C GLY A 258 23.41 -82.25 -53.95
N ASP A 259 22.38 -81.93 -53.18
CA ASP A 259 21.03 -81.75 -53.71
C ASP A 259 20.89 -80.40 -54.44
N ALA A 260 20.66 -80.46 -55.75
CA ALA A 260 20.94 -79.35 -56.69
C ALA A 260 19.91 -78.21 -56.73
N ASN A 261 19.00 -78.10 -55.75
CA ASN A 261 18.02 -77.01 -55.65
C ASN A 261 17.78 -76.61 -54.18
N LEU A 262 18.60 -75.68 -53.67
CA LEU A 262 18.28 -74.92 -52.45
C LEU A 262 17.64 -73.60 -52.88
N SER A 263 16.34 -73.46 -52.67
CA SER A 263 15.58 -72.23 -52.97
C SER A 263 15.78 -71.17 -51.88
N ASP A 264 15.73 -69.89 -52.28
CA ASP A 264 15.91 -68.74 -51.38
C ASP A 264 14.88 -68.72 -50.23
N PHE A 265 15.34 -68.55 -48.99
CA PHE A 265 14.48 -68.41 -47.81
C PHE A 265 14.71 -67.06 -47.12
N LEU A 266 13.67 -66.23 -47.05
CA LEU A 266 13.69 -64.96 -46.32
C LEU A 266 13.66 -65.24 -44.81
N ILE A 267 14.80 -65.05 -44.14
CA ILE A 267 14.93 -65.31 -42.70
C ILE A 267 14.18 -64.26 -41.86
N ALA A 268 14.33 -62.97 -42.18
CA ALA A 268 13.61 -61.86 -41.54
C ALA A 268 13.66 -60.58 -42.38
N ASN A 269 12.64 -59.74 -42.25
CA ASN A 269 12.70 -58.34 -42.70
C ASN A 269 13.21 -57.46 -41.54
N ILE A 270 14.22 -56.63 -41.81
CA ILE A 270 14.74 -55.67 -40.83
C ILE A 270 13.89 -54.39 -40.92
N SER A 271 13.29 -53.97 -39.81
CA SER A 271 12.52 -52.73 -39.77
C SER A 271 13.39 -51.50 -40.01
N PRO A 272 12.94 -50.50 -40.79
CA PRO A 272 13.62 -49.21 -40.90
C PRO A 272 13.85 -48.59 -39.52
N GLY A 273 15.09 -48.19 -39.23
CA GLY A 273 15.49 -47.64 -37.92
C GLY A 273 16.01 -48.67 -36.91
N ALA A 274 16.12 -49.96 -37.25
CA ALA A 274 16.83 -50.93 -36.42
C ALA A 274 18.30 -50.51 -36.21
N THR A 275 18.78 -50.56 -34.97
CA THR A 275 20.14 -50.14 -34.58
C THR A 275 21.15 -51.29 -34.58
N GLY A 276 20.70 -52.54 -34.68
CA GLY A 276 21.55 -53.72 -34.81
C GLY A 276 20.76 -55.01 -34.93
N ILE A 277 21.48 -56.13 -35.14
CA ILE A 277 20.94 -57.50 -35.07
C ILE A 277 21.77 -58.30 -34.06
N ASP A 278 21.08 -58.92 -33.10
CA ASP A 278 21.65 -59.85 -32.14
C ASP A 278 21.43 -61.30 -32.59
N PHE A 279 22.51 -62.07 -32.70
CA PHE A 279 22.47 -63.51 -32.94
C PHE A 279 22.78 -64.24 -31.63
N TYR A 280 21.99 -65.25 -31.28
CA TYR A 280 22.09 -65.99 -30.01
C TYR A 280 21.91 -67.50 -30.23
N ALA A 281 22.83 -68.32 -29.70
CA ALA A 281 22.72 -69.77 -29.72
C ALA A 281 21.91 -70.27 -28.52
N SER A 282 20.77 -70.93 -28.75
CA SER A 282 19.77 -71.23 -27.72
C SER A 282 20.15 -72.34 -26.71
N ASN A 283 21.14 -73.17 -27.02
CA ASN A 283 21.53 -74.32 -26.19
C ASN A 283 22.95 -74.19 -25.62
N TYR A 284 23.16 -74.68 -24.39
CA TYR A 284 24.48 -74.72 -23.72
C TYR A 284 25.49 -75.63 -24.44
N GLN A 285 24.99 -76.55 -25.27
CA GLN A 285 25.74 -77.26 -26.30
C GLN A 285 26.07 -76.24 -27.40
N GLY A 286 27.27 -75.66 -27.34
CA GLY A 286 27.65 -74.47 -28.11
C GLY A 286 27.56 -74.65 -29.63
N SER A 287 27.69 -73.54 -30.36
CA SER A 287 27.73 -73.53 -31.84
C SER A 287 28.93 -74.32 -32.36
N TYR A 288 28.82 -75.65 -32.44
CA TYR A 288 29.92 -76.53 -32.81
C TYR A 288 30.29 -76.39 -34.29
N ALA A 289 31.34 -75.60 -34.57
CA ALA A 289 32.20 -75.89 -35.71
C ALA A 289 33.01 -77.17 -35.37
N THR A 290 32.55 -78.33 -35.84
CA THR A 290 33.23 -79.63 -35.70
C THR A 290 33.01 -80.41 -37.00
N LYS A 291 34.03 -81.02 -37.63
CA LYS A 291 35.34 -81.48 -37.15
C LYS A 291 36.50 -81.07 -38.09
N VAL A 292 37.72 -81.05 -37.55
CA VAL A 292 39.00 -80.86 -38.26
C VAL A 292 39.25 -81.96 -39.31
N ASN A 293 40.03 -81.66 -40.34
CA ASN A 293 40.34 -82.48 -41.53
C ASN A 293 39.16 -82.80 -42.48
N SER A 294 37.98 -82.19 -42.27
CA SER A 294 36.85 -82.18 -43.22
C SER A 294 35.94 -80.99 -42.92
N MET A 295 36.45 -79.77 -43.14
CA MET A 295 35.81 -78.55 -42.63
C MET A 295 34.65 -78.05 -43.50
N TYR A 296 33.43 -78.20 -43.01
CA TYR A 296 32.35 -77.28 -43.34
C TYR A 296 32.65 -75.92 -42.69
N LYS A 297 32.96 -74.90 -43.48
CA LYS A 297 33.09 -73.52 -43.00
C LYS A 297 31.73 -72.83 -43.08
N LEU A 298 31.17 -72.47 -41.94
CA LEU A 298 30.00 -71.58 -41.88
C LEU A 298 30.52 -70.13 -41.92
N SER A 299 30.86 -69.67 -43.12
CA SER A 299 31.38 -68.33 -43.37
C SER A 299 30.25 -67.36 -43.70
N PHE A 300 30.07 -66.38 -42.83
CA PHE A 300 29.19 -65.23 -43.06
C PHE A 300 29.98 -64.14 -43.78
N GLY A 301 29.50 -63.70 -44.94
CA GLY A 301 30.12 -62.62 -45.72
C GLY A 301 29.20 -61.42 -45.88
N ILE A 302 29.81 -60.23 -45.99
CA ILE A 302 29.16 -59.05 -46.57
C ILE A 302 29.71 -58.89 -47.98
N LEU A 303 28.86 -58.67 -48.98
CA LEU A 303 29.29 -58.29 -50.33
C LEU A 303 29.35 -56.77 -50.46
N ASP A 304 30.28 -56.28 -51.29
CA ASP A 304 30.30 -54.87 -51.70
C ASP A 304 29.49 -54.60 -52.98
N SER A 305 29.47 -53.35 -53.43
CA SER A 305 28.77 -52.93 -54.66
C SER A 305 29.34 -53.52 -55.95
N ASN A 306 30.54 -54.09 -55.89
CA ASN A 306 31.27 -54.67 -57.01
C ASN A 306 31.21 -56.20 -57.00
N GLY A 307 30.53 -56.80 -56.00
CA GLY A 307 30.43 -58.24 -55.80
C GLY A 307 31.63 -58.88 -55.10
N GLU A 308 32.60 -58.10 -54.60
CA GLU A 308 33.71 -58.63 -53.81
C GLU A 308 33.23 -59.09 -52.43
N TYR A 309 33.79 -60.21 -51.99
CA TYR A 309 33.38 -60.92 -50.78
C TYR A 309 34.23 -60.49 -49.59
N LEU A 310 33.64 -59.80 -48.60
CA LEU A 310 34.30 -59.54 -47.33
C LEU A 310 33.89 -60.61 -46.32
N THR A 311 34.74 -61.61 -46.13
CA THR A 311 34.58 -62.66 -45.10
C THR A 311 34.63 -62.00 -43.72
N LEU A 312 33.51 -62.00 -42.99
CA LEU A 312 33.46 -61.39 -41.67
C LEU A 312 34.24 -62.20 -40.63
N PHE A 313 34.26 -63.53 -40.81
CA PHE A 313 34.78 -64.50 -39.86
C PHE A 313 35.73 -65.51 -40.51
N GLU A 314 37.01 -65.41 -40.15
CA GLU A 314 37.93 -66.53 -40.17
C GLU A 314 38.27 -66.87 -38.71
N PRO A 315 37.96 -68.08 -38.21
CA PRO A 315 38.41 -68.48 -36.90
C PRO A 315 39.94 -68.64 -36.94
N SER A 316 40.66 -67.84 -36.16
CA SER A 316 42.03 -68.15 -35.79
C SER A 316 42.08 -69.48 -35.03
N ILE A 317 43.23 -70.13 -35.04
CA ILE A 317 43.38 -71.55 -34.64
C ILE A 317 43.22 -71.69 -33.12
N GLY A 318 41.98 -71.85 -32.64
CA GLY A 318 41.61 -71.95 -31.22
C GLY A 318 40.13 -72.28 -30.99
N TYR A 319 39.81 -72.83 -29.80
CA TYR A 319 38.45 -73.14 -29.38
C TYR A 319 37.76 -71.91 -28.74
N ASP A 320 37.26 -71.00 -29.56
CA ASP A 320 36.57 -69.81 -29.05
C ASP A 320 35.05 -70.04 -28.85
N TYR A 321 34.57 -69.81 -27.63
CA TYR A 321 33.16 -69.99 -27.25
C TYR A 321 32.37 -68.67 -27.28
N TYR A 322 31.76 -68.36 -28.42
CA TYR A 322 30.84 -67.21 -28.56
C TYR A 322 29.38 -67.66 -28.43
N ARG A 323 28.67 -67.22 -27.39
CA ARG A 323 27.21 -67.46 -27.27
C ARG A 323 26.38 -66.53 -28.15
N SER A 324 26.86 -65.31 -28.31
CA SER A 324 26.14 -64.27 -29.04
C SER A 324 27.07 -63.24 -29.63
N TRP A 325 26.63 -62.65 -30.73
CA TRP A 325 27.31 -61.55 -31.40
C TRP A 325 26.28 -60.58 -31.95
N ARG A 326 26.61 -59.29 -31.89
CA ARG A 326 25.81 -58.18 -32.38
C ARG A 326 26.45 -57.61 -33.62
N VAL A 327 25.67 -57.43 -34.68
CA VAL A 327 25.99 -56.43 -35.72
C VAL A 327 25.38 -55.11 -35.27
N ASP A 328 26.21 -54.15 -34.89
CA ASP A 328 25.80 -52.79 -34.52
C ASP A 328 25.84 -51.90 -35.76
N PHE A 329 24.67 -51.45 -36.22
CA PHE A 329 24.52 -50.61 -37.40
C PHE A 329 24.84 -49.13 -37.11
N VAL A 330 24.77 -48.70 -35.85
CA VAL A 330 25.00 -47.31 -35.42
C VAL A 330 26.49 -47.05 -35.28
N ASN A 331 27.19 -47.90 -34.51
CA ASN A 331 28.63 -47.83 -34.31
C ASN A 331 29.42 -48.50 -35.45
N LYS A 332 28.73 -49.15 -36.39
CA LYS A 332 29.30 -49.84 -37.56
C LYS A 332 30.35 -50.86 -37.15
N GLN A 333 29.98 -51.71 -36.20
CA GLN A 333 30.87 -52.66 -35.55
C GLN A 333 30.19 -54.02 -35.43
N ILE A 334 30.97 -55.09 -35.41
CA ILE A 334 30.52 -56.38 -34.88
C ILE A 334 31.11 -56.53 -33.49
N VAL A 335 30.24 -56.65 -32.49
CA VAL A 335 30.60 -56.85 -31.08
C VAL A 335 30.32 -58.31 -30.73
N TYR A 336 31.37 -59.05 -30.39
CA TYR A 336 31.26 -60.44 -29.96
C TYR A 336 31.17 -60.51 -28.42
N HIS A 337 30.35 -61.41 -27.89
CA HIS A 337 30.20 -61.60 -26.44
C HIS A 337 30.60 -63.03 -26.05
N TRP A 338 31.64 -63.14 -25.22
CA TRP A 338 32.01 -64.39 -24.52
C TRP A 338 31.05 -64.70 -23.37
N ASP A 339 31.01 -65.97 -22.98
CA ASP A 339 30.36 -66.44 -21.75
C ASP A 339 31.42 -66.77 -20.69
N THR A 340 31.38 -66.07 -19.56
CA THR A 340 32.22 -66.36 -18.38
C THR A 340 31.45 -67.16 -17.34
N THR A 341 31.17 -68.43 -17.64
CA THR A 341 30.67 -69.41 -16.66
C THR A 341 31.69 -70.50 -16.30
N SER A 342 32.94 -70.39 -16.77
CA SER A 342 34.07 -71.06 -16.11
C SER A 342 34.48 -70.26 -14.86
N THR A 343 34.79 -70.97 -13.77
CA THR A 343 34.92 -70.42 -12.41
C THR A 343 36.26 -69.72 -12.15
N ASN A 344 36.70 -68.83 -13.04
CA ASN A 344 37.96 -68.10 -12.88
C ASN A 344 37.82 -66.59 -13.17
N SER A 345 37.39 -65.86 -12.15
CA SER A 345 37.11 -64.43 -12.19
C SER A 345 38.38 -63.58 -12.07
N GLN A 346 39.16 -63.44 -13.15
CA GLN A 346 40.31 -62.51 -13.16
C GLN A 346 40.45 -61.56 -14.34
N ASN A 347 39.58 -61.63 -15.37
CA ASN A 347 39.52 -60.57 -16.40
C ASN A 347 38.07 -60.31 -16.82
N GLY A 348 37.79 -59.05 -17.19
CA GLY A 348 36.46 -58.58 -17.59
C GLY A 348 35.99 -59.13 -18.96
N PRO A 349 34.84 -58.65 -19.47
CA PRO A 349 34.28 -59.14 -20.73
C PRO A 349 35.18 -58.76 -21.91
N TYR A 350 36.02 -59.69 -22.35
CA TYR A 350 36.76 -59.58 -23.61
C TYR A 350 35.81 -59.75 -24.80
N GLY A 351 35.08 -58.68 -25.11
CA GLY A 351 34.39 -58.58 -26.39
C GLY A 351 35.37 -58.16 -27.47
N PHE A 352 35.71 -59.07 -28.39
CA PHE A 352 36.35 -58.65 -29.63
C PHE A 352 35.39 -57.74 -30.40
N THR A 353 35.90 -56.61 -30.88
CA THR A 353 35.11 -55.64 -31.66
C THR A 353 35.79 -55.43 -33.00
N LYS A 354 35.10 -55.77 -34.09
CA LYS A 354 35.59 -55.56 -35.46
C LYS A 354 34.84 -54.40 -36.09
N ASN A 355 35.55 -53.31 -36.40
CA ASN A 355 35.00 -52.22 -37.20
C ASN A 355 34.61 -52.72 -38.60
N LEU A 356 33.45 -52.29 -39.08
CA LEU A 356 32.99 -52.53 -40.44
C LEU A 356 33.51 -51.41 -41.35
N ASP A 357 34.00 -51.74 -42.55
CA ASP A 357 34.27 -50.73 -43.57
C ASP A 357 32.95 -50.08 -44.00
N THR A 358 32.91 -48.75 -43.94
CA THR A 358 31.68 -47.97 -44.00
C THR A 358 31.36 -47.45 -45.40
N THR A 359 32.19 -47.76 -46.39
CA THR A 359 32.06 -47.33 -47.79
C THR A 359 31.13 -48.20 -48.64
N ARG A 360 30.66 -49.34 -48.10
CA ARG A 360 29.99 -50.42 -48.85
C ARG A 360 28.61 -50.75 -48.26
N ARG A 361 27.61 -51.02 -49.11
CA ARG A 361 26.24 -51.40 -48.67
C ARG A 361 26.20 -52.86 -48.21
N MET A 362 25.40 -53.17 -47.19
CA MET A 362 25.38 -54.48 -46.53
C MET A 362 24.35 -55.44 -47.15
N SER A 363 24.71 -56.70 -47.32
CA SER A 363 23.81 -57.81 -47.70
C SER A 363 24.36 -59.14 -47.19
N PHE A 364 23.48 -60.05 -46.75
CA PHE A 364 23.85 -61.30 -46.07
C PHE A 364 23.91 -62.48 -47.05
N VAL A 365 25.06 -63.16 -47.11
CA VAL A 365 25.23 -64.39 -47.92
C VAL A 365 25.96 -65.45 -47.10
N ALA A 366 25.41 -66.67 -47.08
CA ALA A 366 26.03 -67.86 -46.52
C ALA A 366 26.39 -68.84 -47.65
N ARG A 367 27.68 -69.16 -47.84
CA ARG A 367 28.14 -70.10 -48.89
C ARG A 367 29.21 -71.05 -48.36
N GLY A 368 29.11 -72.31 -48.77
CA GLY A 368 30.24 -73.24 -48.86
C GLY A 368 30.80 -73.24 -50.29
N SER A 369 32.10 -73.44 -50.48
CA SER A 369 32.75 -73.34 -51.79
C SER A 369 33.40 -74.65 -52.26
N ARG A 370 33.44 -74.83 -53.59
CA ARG A 370 34.30 -75.78 -54.32
C ARG A 370 34.78 -75.09 -55.61
N SER A 371 36.00 -75.41 -56.07
CA SER A 371 36.71 -74.74 -57.17
C SER A 371 36.23 -75.13 -58.58
N GLY A 372 36.17 -74.18 -59.52
CA GLY A 372 35.90 -74.39 -60.96
C GLY A 372 35.25 -73.18 -61.67
N THR A 373 35.48 -72.98 -62.98
CA THR A 373 35.13 -71.75 -63.76
C THR A 373 33.83 -71.92 -64.62
N THR A 374 33.32 -70.99 -65.45
CA THR A 374 33.82 -69.72 -66.05
C THR A 374 32.66 -68.76 -66.47
N ALA A 375 32.98 -67.47 -66.66
CA ALA A 375 32.38 -66.44 -67.55
C ALA A 375 30.86 -66.03 -67.53
N ASP A 376 30.69 -64.71 -67.43
CA ASP A 376 29.73 -63.75 -68.07
C ASP A 376 28.25 -63.54 -67.63
N SER A 377 28.05 -62.34 -67.04
CA SER A 377 27.05 -61.27 -67.34
C SER A 377 25.53 -61.42 -67.07
N ALA A 378 25.09 -61.01 -65.86
CA ALA A 378 23.93 -60.13 -65.58
C ALA A 378 23.78 -59.85 -64.06
N MET A 379 23.37 -58.63 -63.65
CA MET A 379 23.28 -58.22 -62.23
C MET A 379 21.98 -58.64 -61.53
N GLN A 380 22.01 -59.71 -60.73
CA GLN A 380 20.90 -60.11 -59.85
C GLN A 380 21.43 -60.79 -58.56
N ILE A 381 20.75 -60.62 -57.42
CA ILE A 381 21.13 -61.26 -56.14
C ILE A 381 20.54 -62.67 -56.09
N TYR A 382 21.38 -63.71 -56.25
CA TYR A 382 20.91 -65.10 -56.27
C TYR A 382 21.85 -66.12 -55.61
N PHE A 383 21.24 -67.11 -54.98
CA PHE A 383 21.72 -68.50 -55.01
C PHE A 383 21.27 -69.14 -56.33
N ARG A 384 22.20 -69.69 -57.11
CA ARG A 384 21.98 -69.99 -58.53
C ARG A 384 21.42 -71.41 -58.74
N GLY A 385 20.20 -71.50 -59.24
CA GLY A 385 19.66 -72.72 -59.88
C GLY A 385 18.14 -72.69 -60.05
N ILE A 386 17.66 -72.97 -61.27
CA ILE A 386 16.43 -73.74 -61.58
C ILE A 386 16.33 -73.93 -63.11
N LEU A 387 15.79 -75.08 -63.51
CA LEU A 387 15.49 -75.47 -64.89
C LEU A 387 13.97 -75.44 -65.11
N THR A 388 13.54 -75.16 -66.33
CA THR A 388 12.16 -74.79 -66.73
C THR A 388 11.09 -75.87 -66.54
N SER A 389 9.91 -75.48 -66.04
CA SER A 389 8.60 -75.61 -66.76
C SER A 389 7.47 -75.03 -65.88
N GLY A 390 6.49 -74.31 -66.42
CA GLY A 390 6.31 -73.86 -67.81
C GLY A 390 5.38 -72.65 -67.88
#